data_AF-A0A7W0EP37-F1
#
_entry.id   AF-A0A7W0EP37-F1
#
_cell.length_a   1.000
_cell.length_b   1.000
_cell.length_c   1.000
_cell.angle_alpha   90.00
_cell.angle_beta   90.00
_cell.angle_gamma   90.00
#
_symmetry.space_group_name_H-M   'P 1'
#
loop_
_entity.id
_entity.type
_entity.pdbx_description
1 polymer ?
#
loop_
_entity_poly.entity_id
_entity_poly.type
_entity_poly.pdbx_seq_one_letter_code
_entity_poly.pdbx_strand_id
1 'polypeptide(L)' 'GTDGIFLEVHTDPDRALCDGPNSLKIDSLKGLLLQLKAIREAL' A
#
# COMPACT_ATOMS: atom_id res chain seq x y z
N GLY A 1 7.55 -5.36 -15.91
CA GLY A 1 7.24 -5.64 -14.49
C GLY A 1 8.27 -4.97 -13.61
N THR A 2 8.14 -5.11 -12.30
CA THR A 2 9.13 -4.69 -11.29
C THR A 2 9.33 -5.84 -10.31
N ASP A 3 10.52 -5.93 -9.70
CA ASP A 3 10.83 -6.97 -8.72
C ASP A 3 10.23 -6.67 -7.33
N GLY A 4 9.94 -5.40 -7.05
CA GLY A 4 9.36 -4.97 -5.77
C GLY A 4 8.70 -3.60 -5.82
N ILE A 5 8.01 -3.28 -4.72
CA ILE A 5 7.40 -1.99 -4.45
C ILE A 5 7.68 -1.58 -3.00
N PHE A 6 7.67 -0.27 -2.75
CA PHE A 6 7.74 0.32 -1.42
C PHE A 6 6.45 1.10 -1.17
N LEU A 7 5.88 0.99 0.03
CA LEU A 7 4.62 1.62 0.41
C LEU A 7 4.75 2.24 1.79
N GLU A 8 4.33 3.50 1.92
CA GLU A 8 4.13 4.14 3.23
C GLU A 8 2.73 3.80 3.74
N VAL A 9 2.63 3.42 5.02
CA VAL A 9 1.39 2.95 5.61
C VAL A 9 1.24 3.52 7.01
N HIS A 10 0.06 4.04 7.32
CA HIS A 10 -0.28 4.60 8.63
C HIS A 10 -1.63 4.07 9.12
N THR A 11 -1.82 3.96 10.43
CA THR A 11 -3.10 3.54 11.03
C THR A 11 -4.19 4.60 10.84
N ASP A 12 -3.78 5.87 10.88
CA ASP A 12 -4.63 7.05 10.70
C ASP A 12 -3.89 8.14 9.91
N PRO A 13 -3.89 8.08 8.56
CA PRO A 13 -3.09 8.98 7.72
C PRO A 13 -3.32 10.47 8.00
N ASP A 14 -4.53 10.86 8.40
CA ASP A 14 -4.89 12.25 8.72
C ASP A 14 -4.16 12.79 9.97
N ARG A 15 -3.60 11.90 10.81
CA ARG A 15 -2.84 12.23 12.01
C ARG A 15 -1.35 11.92 11.90
N ALA A 16 -0.88 11.54 10.71
CA ALA A 16 0.54 11.28 10.50
C ALA A 16 1.35 12.58 10.71
N LEU A 17 2.50 12.46 11.38
CA LEU A 17 3.39 13.61 11.64
C LEU A 17 4.08 14.12 10.35
N CYS A 18 4.17 13.26 9.34
CA CYS A 18 4.70 13.53 8.01
C CYS A 18 3.99 12.62 7.00
N ASP A 19 3.87 13.07 5.75
CA ASP A 19 3.39 12.29 4.59
C ASP A 19 2.05 11.55 4.77
N GLY A 20 1.15 12.11 5.58
CA GLY A 20 -0.21 11.60 5.75
C GLY A 20 -0.96 11.39 4.43
N PRO A 21 -1.03 12.41 3.54
CA PRO A 21 -1.72 12.27 2.25
C PRO A 21 -1.14 11.19 1.31
N ASN A 22 0.13 10.81 1.48
CA ASN A 22 0.80 9.78 0.68
C ASN A 22 0.76 8.40 1.34
N SER A 23 0.50 8.33 2.65
CA SER A 23 0.43 7.09 3.41
C SER A 23 -0.90 6.37 3.20
N LEU A 24 -0.82 5.08 2.87
CA LEU A 24 -2.00 4.22 2.82
C LEU A 24 -2.55 3.98 4.22
N LYS A 25 -3.89 3.89 4.35
CA LYS A 25 -4.50 3.42 5.59
C LYS A 25 -4.26 1.92 5.77
N ILE A 26 -3.83 1.50 6.96
CA ILE A 26 -3.46 0.10 7.25
C ILE A 26 -4.54 -0.93 6.84
N ASP A 27 -5.81 -0.59 7.02
CA ASP A 27 -6.94 -1.47 6.70
C ASP A 27 -7.06 -1.76 5.20
N SER A 28 -6.56 -0.86 4.35
CA SER A 28 -6.56 -1.02 2.89
C SER A 28 -5.39 -1.86 2.36
N LEU A 29 -4.31 -2.03 3.14
CA LEU A 29 -3.07 -2.65 2.69
C LEU A 29 -3.28 -4.08 2.20
N LYS A 30 -4.07 -4.88 2.94
CA LYS A 30 -4.35 -6.27 2.57
C LYS A 30 -5.02 -6.37 1.20
N GLY A 31 -6.00 -5.50 0.93
CA GLY A 31 -6.72 -5.49 -0.35
C GLY A 31 -5.77 -5.19 -1.52
N LEU A 32 -4.94 -4.16 -1.37
CA LEU A 32 -3.95 -3.79 -2.39
C LEU A 32 -2.94 -4.92 -2.66
N LEU A 33 -2.39 -5.54 -1.62
CA LEU A 33 -1.40 -6.61 -1.79
C LEU A 33 -1.99 -7.84 -2.49
N LEU A 34 -3.26 -8.19 -2.22
CA LEU A 34 -3.95 -9.26 -2.93
C LEU A 34 -4.15 -8.94 -4.42
N GLN A 35 -4.51 -7.70 -4.76
CA GLN A 35 -4.62 -7.26 -6.15
C GLN A 35 -3.28 -7.32 -6.88
N LEU A 36 -2.22 -6.81 -6.26
CA LEU A 36 -0.87 -6.84 -6.85
C LEU A 36 -0.35 -8.27 -7.05
N LYS A 37 -0.63 -9.17 -6.10
CA LYS A 37 -0.30 -10.59 -6.23
C LYS A 37 -1.03 -11.22 -7.43
N ALA A 38 -2.33 -10.98 -7.56
CA ALA A 38 -3.11 -11.50 -8.68
C ALA A 38 -2.60 -11.00 -10.04
N ILE A 39 -2.20 -9.73 -10.14
CA ILE A 39 -1.59 -9.18 -11.34
C ILE A 39 -0.25 -9.88 -11.64
N ARG A 40 0.61 -10.08 -10.63
CA ARG A 40 1.90 -10.75 -10.81
C ARG A 40 1.75 -12.21 -11.24
N GLU A 41 0.73 -12.92 -10.76
CA GLU A 41 0.46 -14.32 -11.14
C GLU A 41 -0.13 -14.46 -12.55
N ALA A 42 -0.72 -13.39 -13.11
CA ALA A 42 -1.30 -13.38 -14.44
C ALA A 42 -0.32 -13.00 -15.58
N LEU A 43 0.92 -12.62 -15.22
CA LEU A 43 1.99 -12.22 -16.13
C LEU A 43 3.08 -13.30 -16.21
#